data_AF-A0A2M7WER2-F1
#
_entry.id   AF-A0A2M7WER2-F1
#
_cell.length_a   1.000
_cell.length_b   1.000
_cell.length_c   1.000
_cell.angle_alpha   90.00
_cell.angle_beta   90.00
_cell.angle_gamma   90.00
#
_symmetry.space_group_name_H-M   'P 1'
#
loop_
_entity.id
_entity.type
_entity.pdbx_description
1 polymer ?
#
loop_
_entity_poly.entity_id
_entity_poly.type
_entity_poly.pdbx_seq_one_letter_code
_entity_poly.pdbx_strand_id
1 'polypeptide(L)'
;MSSEVLQAAALIYLLMIAAFFLHKIRPLHVAIMGGAMLFDLLVPFYLYMHRDWYGQLVTHEGGADFILWCHWALLMTLYILYALQAKSGVALAKVAAADDKNSLALRAEHHLQARGVLLVRLFVILTGWAVFDPQFVLR
;
A
#
# COMPACT_ATOMS: atom_id res chain seq x y z
N MET A 1 -12.96 -3.22 -8.19
CA MET A 1 -12.66 -3.55 -6.77
C MET A 1 -13.97 -3.89 -6.07
N SER A 2 -14.03 -4.82 -5.11
CA SER A 2 -15.25 -5.01 -4.29
C SER A 2 -15.29 -3.97 -3.16
N SER A 3 -16.48 -3.67 -2.63
CA SER A 3 -16.65 -2.74 -1.50
C SER A 3 -15.90 -3.22 -0.24
N GLU A 4 -15.84 -4.54 -0.04
CA GLU A 4 -15.12 -5.20 1.05
C GLU A 4 -13.61 -4.94 0.99
N VAL A 5 -13.01 -5.07 -0.20
CA VAL A 5 -11.57 -4.81 -0.40
C VAL A 5 -11.25 -3.35 -0.11
N LEU A 6 -12.13 -2.42 -0.51
CA LEU A 6 -11.95 -1.00 -0.23
C LEU A 6 -12.05 -0.70 1.28
N GLN A 7 -13.05 -1.28 1.96
CA GLN A 7 -13.21 -1.13 3.42
C GLN A 7 -12.00 -1.70 4.17
N ALA A 8 -11.53 -2.88 3.77
CA ALA A 8 -10.32 -3.49 4.32
C ALA A 8 -9.09 -2.61 4.07
N ALA A 9 -8.92 -2.08 2.86
CA ALA A 9 -7.82 -1.18 2.52
C ALA A 9 -7.85 0.11 3.36
N ALA A 10 -9.03 0.69 3.60
CA ALA A 10 -9.23 1.86 4.45
C ALA A 10 -8.93 1.56 5.93
N LEU A 11 -9.39 0.41 6.43
CA LEU A 11 -9.09 -0.02 7.80
C LEU A 11 -7.58 -0.22 8.00
N ILE A 12 -6.92 -0.92 7.06
CA ILE A 12 -5.46 -1.11 7.08
C ILE A 12 -4.73 0.23 7.03
N TYR A 13 -5.21 1.18 6.24
CA TYR A 13 -4.65 2.53 6.20
C TYR A 13 -4.72 3.24 7.56
N LEU A 14 -5.86 3.15 8.26
CA LEU A 14 -5.98 3.69 9.62
C LEU A 14 -5.03 3.00 10.60
N LEU A 15 -4.85 1.67 10.49
CA LEU A 15 -3.87 0.93 11.28
C LEU A 15 -2.44 1.37 10.98
N MET A 16 -2.10 1.66 9.72
CA MET A 16 -0.79 2.19 9.35
C MET A 16 -0.54 3.58 9.93
N ILE A 17 -1.55 4.46 9.94
CA ILE A 17 -1.47 5.75 10.63
C ILE A 17 -1.21 5.54 12.13
N ALA A 18 -1.95 4.63 12.77
CA ALA A 18 -1.74 4.31 14.18
C ALA A 18 -0.31 3.78 14.42
N ALA A 19 0.18 2.88 13.55
CA ALA A 19 1.53 2.32 13.62
C ALA A 19 2.62 3.37 13.43
N PHE A 20 2.36 4.44 12.67
CA PHE A 20 3.27 5.57 12.50
C PHE A 20 3.51 6.31 13.82
N PHE A 21 2.46 6.54 14.61
CA PHE A 21 2.59 7.18 15.93
C PHE A 21 3.08 6.22 17.03
N LEU A 22 2.71 4.93 16.93
CA LEU A 22 3.07 3.89 17.90
C LEU A 22 4.39 3.18 17.57
N HIS A 23 5.27 3.79 16.77
CA HIS A 23 6.54 3.21 16.29
C HIS A 23 7.50 2.76 17.42
N LYS A 24 7.31 3.23 18.65
CA LYS A 24 8.06 2.77 19.83
C LYS A 24 7.83 1.28 20.11
N ILE A 25 6.64 0.76 19.83
CA ILE A 25 6.29 -0.66 19.99
C ILE A 25 6.67 -1.40 18.70
N ARG A 26 7.98 -1.66 18.55
CA ARG A 26 8.57 -2.27 17.34
C ARG A 26 7.84 -3.53 16.82
N PRO A 27 7.52 -4.56 17.64
CA PRO A 27 6.87 -5.76 17.11
C PRO A 27 5.48 -5.46 16.54
N LEU A 28 4.71 -4.57 17.19
CA LEU A 28 3.40 -4.15 16.71
C LEU A 28 3.52 -3.39 15.38
N HIS A 29 4.46 -2.44 15.29
CA HIS A 29 4.72 -1.69 14.06
C HIS A 29 5.09 -2.61 12.90
N VAL A 30 6.03 -3.54 13.12
CA VAL A 30 6.47 -4.50 12.09
C VAL A 30 5.32 -5.41 11.66
N ALA A 31 4.51 -5.91 12.61
CA ALA A 31 3.36 -6.75 12.29
C ALA A 31 2.31 -6.01 11.45
N ILE A 32 1.97 -4.76 11.80
CA ILE A 32 1.00 -3.96 11.03
C ILE A 32 1.54 -3.66 9.63
N MET A 33 2.79 -3.22 9.51
CA MET A 33 3.39 -2.90 8.21
C MET A 33 3.51 -4.15 7.34
N GLY A 34 3.98 -5.27 7.90
CA GLY A 34 4.08 -6.54 7.18
C GLY A 34 2.72 -7.06 6.72
N GLY A 35 1.69 -6.98 7.58
CA GLY A 35 0.32 -7.33 7.22
C GLY A 35 -0.27 -6.45 6.11
N ALA A 36 -0.03 -5.14 6.18
CA ALA A 36 -0.47 -4.18 5.16
C ALA A 36 0.17 -4.45 3.78
N MET A 37 1.48 -4.77 3.77
CA MET A 37 2.21 -5.16 2.57
C MET A 37 1.68 -6.48 1.99
N LEU A 38 1.46 -7.48 2.84
CA LEU A 38 0.93 -8.78 2.41
C LEU A 38 -0.46 -8.65 1.81
N PHE A 39 -1.35 -7.87 2.45
CA PHE A 39 -2.67 -7.58 1.91
C PHE A 39 -2.57 -6.95 0.52
N ASP A 40 -1.74 -5.92 0.34
CA ASP A 40 -1.61 -5.24 -0.94
C ASP A 40 -1.00 -6.13 -2.03
N LEU A 41 -0.14 -7.08 -1.67
CA LEU A 41 0.37 -8.06 -2.61
C LEU A 41 -0.70 -9.06 -3.04
N LEU A 42 -1.61 -9.43 -2.14
CA LEU A 42 -2.66 -10.41 -2.41
C LEU A 42 -3.86 -9.84 -3.19
N VAL A 43 -4.16 -8.55 -3.03
CA VAL A 43 -5.30 -7.90 -3.70
C VAL A 43 -5.24 -8.03 -5.24
N PRO A 44 -4.12 -7.79 -5.94
CA PRO A 44 -4.04 -8.01 -7.37
C PRO A 44 -4.35 -9.44 -7.79
N PHE A 45 -3.90 -10.45 -7.06
CA PHE A 45 -4.22 -11.85 -7.36
C PHE A 45 -5.71 -12.15 -7.14
N TYR A 46 -6.28 -11.63 -6.05
CA TYR A 46 -7.72 -11.73 -5.81
C TYR A 46 -8.51 -11.12 -6.97
N LEU A 47 -8.16 -9.89 -7.38
CA LEU A 47 -8.86 -9.22 -8.47
C LEU A 47 -8.60 -9.92 -9.82
N TYR A 48 -7.41 -10.47 -10.07
CA TYR A 48 -7.10 -11.26 -11.26
C TYR A 48 -8.02 -12.48 -11.41
N MET A 49 -8.31 -13.17 -10.31
CA MET A 49 -9.17 -14.35 -10.33
C MET A 49 -10.67 -14.05 -10.44
N HIS A 50 -11.11 -12.84 -10.10
CA HIS A 50 -12.54 -12.52 -9.94
C HIS A 50 -13.06 -11.42 -10.89
N ARG A 51 -12.25 -10.92 -11.82
CA ARG A 51 -12.63 -9.79 -12.68
C ARG A 51 -12.16 -10.00 -14.12
N ASP A 52 -12.99 -9.58 -15.09
CA ASP A 52 -12.63 -9.61 -16.51
C ASP A 52 -11.72 -8.43 -16.86
N TRP A 53 -10.41 -8.68 -16.78
CA TRP A 53 -9.38 -7.69 -17.09
C TRP A 53 -9.21 -7.47 -18.58
N TYR A 54 -9.49 -8.47 -19.41
CA TYR A 54 -9.39 -8.33 -20.86
C TYR A 54 -10.44 -7.33 -21.34
N GLY A 55 -11.67 -7.46 -20.82
CA GLY A 55 -12.77 -6.52 -21.00
C GLY A 55 -12.41 -5.07 -20.64
N GLN A 56 -11.69 -4.87 -19.53
CA GLN A 56 -11.44 -3.54 -18.95
C GLN A 56 -10.15 -2.87 -19.43
N LEU A 57 -9.12 -3.64 -19.77
CA LEU A 57 -7.82 -3.10 -20.18
C LEU A 57 -7.67 -3.02 -21.70
N VAL A 58 -8.36 -3.87 -22.46
CA VAL A 58 -8.11 -4.06 -23.90
C VAL A 58 -9.29 -3.60 -24.75
N THR A 59 -10.50 -4.07 -24.46
CA THR A 59 -11.69 -3.64 -25.20
C THR A 59 -12.17 -2.27 -24.72
N HIS A 60 -12.05 -1.26 -25.59
CA HIS A 60 -12.42 0.15 -25.34
C HIS A 60 -13.95 0.39 -25.25
N GLU A 61 -14.73 -0.55 -24.71
CA GLU A 61 -16.19 -0.41 -24.57
C GLU A 61 -16.59 0.38 -23.30
N GLY A 62 -15.67 0.49 -22.33
CA GLY A 62 -15.73 1.47 -21.24
C GLY A 62 -14.54 2.40 -21.38
N GLY A 63 -14.78 3.70 -21.58
CA GLY A 63 -13.73 4.67 -21.94
C GLY A 63 -12.45 4.53 -21.14
N ALA A 64 -11.35 4.23 -21.84
CA ALA A 64 -9.95 4.31 -21.40
C ALA A 64 -9.70 5.65 -20.68
N ASP A 65 -9.95 5.80 -19.38
CA ASP A 65 -9.54 5.07 -18.17
C ASP A 65 -8.16 5.52 -17.65
N PHE A 66 -7.85 6.80 -17.87
CA PHE A 66 -6.75 7.53 -17.25
C PHE A 66 -6.62 7.24 -15.75
N ILE A 67 -7.75 7.17 -15.03
CA ILE A 67 -7.78 6.88 -13.59
C ILE A 67 -7.31 5.46 -13.30
N LEU A 68 -7.68 4.46 -14.12
CA LEU A 68 -7.19 3.08 -13.96
C LEU A 68 -5.67 3.00 -14.14
N TRP A 69 -5.12 3.67 -15.16
CA TRP A 69 -3.66 3.71 -15.35
C TRP A 69 -2.94 4.48 -14.25
N CYS A 70 -3.52 5.58 -13.76
CA CYS A 70 -3.01 6.28 -12.58
C CYS A 70 -3.02 5.38 -11.34
N HIS A 71 -4.11 4.64 -11.11
CA HIS A 71 -4.21 3.68 -10.00
C HIS A 71 -3.13 2.62 -10.09
N TRP A 72 -2.91 2.05 -11.28
CA TRP A 72 -1.89 1.05 -11.51
C TRP A 72 -0.47 1.59 -11.28
N ALA A 73 -0.16 2.80 -11.78
CA ALA A 73 1.11 3.46 -11.53
C ALA A 73 1.35 3.76 -10.03
N LEU A 74 0.30 4.15 -9.30
CA LEU A 74 0.35 4.35 -7.86
C LEU A 74 0.63 3.04 -7.10
N LEU A 75 0.02 1.92 -7.51
CA LEU A 75 0.31 0.59 -6.94
C LEU A 75 1.78 0.21 -7.13
N MET A 76 2.33 0.40 -8.33
CA MET A 76 3.75 0.12 -8.59
C MET A 76 4.66 1.01 -7.74
N THR A 77 4.33 2.29 -7.62
CA THR A 77 5.05 3.23 -6.74
C THR A 77 4.99 2.77 -5.29
N LEU A 78 3.82 2.33 -4.81
CA LEU A 78 3.63 1.83 -3.46
C LEU A 78 4.50 0.61 -3.18
N TYR A 79 4.60 -0.34 -4.11
CA TYR A 79 5.47 -1.51 -3.96
C TYR A 79 6.96 -1.15 -3.89
N ILE A 80 7.41 -0.20 -4.71
CA ILE A 80 8.78 0.31 -4.64
C ILE A 80 9.04 0.94 -3.26
N LEU A 81 8.12 1.78 -2.79
CA LEU A 81 8.23 2.40 -1.47
C LEU A 81 8.22 1.38 -0.33
N TYR A 82 7.44 0.30 -0.44
CA TYR A 82 7.49 -0.80 0.52
C TYR A 82 8.82 -1.52 0.54
N ALA A 83 9.42 -1.80 -0.61
CA ALA A 83 10.74 -2.41 -0.67
C ALA A 83 11.81 -1.52 -0.01
N LEU A 84 11.75 -0.20 -0.24
CA LEU A 84 12.65 0.77 0.39
C LEU A 84 12.42 0.86 1.90
N GLN A 85 11.16 0.95 2.34
CA GLN A 85 10.77 0.99 3.75
C GLN A 85 11.22 -0.27 4.52
N ALA A 86 11.08 -1.44 3.90
CA ALA A 86 11.52 -2.71 4.49
C ALA A 86 13.05 -2.77 4.59
N LYS A 87 13.77 -2.36 3.53
CA LYS A 87 15.23 -2.29 3.55
C LYS A 87 15.75 -1.34 4.63
N SER A 88 15.20 -0.12 4.71
CA SER A 88 15.60 0.86 5.72
C SER A 88 15.23 0.41 7.14
N GLY A 89 14.08 -0.26 7.31
CA GLY A 89 13.67 -0.85 8.58
C GLY A 89 14.61 -1.97 9.06
N VAL A 90 15.03 -2.87 8.16
CA VAL A 90 16.01 -3.93 8.48
C VAL A 90 17.38 -3.32 8.82
N ALA A 91 17.82 -2.30 8.09
CA ALA A 91 19.07 -1.59 8.40
C ALA A 91 19.01 -0.95 9.79
N LEU A 92 17.91 -0.27 10.13
CA LEU A 92 17.70 0.31 11.46
C LEU A 92 17.69 -0.74 12.57
N ALA A 93 17.09 -1.91 12.34
CA ALA A 93 17.07 -2.99 13.32
C ALA A 93 18.48 -3.51 13.63
N LYS A 94 19.34 -3.64 12.60
CA LYS A 94 20.74 -4.05 12.76
C LYS A 94 21.56 -3.03 13.54
N VAL A 95 21.44 -1.75 13.19
CA VAL A 95 22.17 -0.66 13.87
C VAL A 95 21.71 -0.50 15.32
N ALA A 96 20.41 -0.66 15.59
CA ALA A 96 19.89 -0.65 16.96
C ALA A 96 20.38 -1.83 17.81
N ALA A 97 20.67 -2.98 17.19
CA ALA A 97 21.25 -4.13 17.90
C ALA A 97 22.74 -3.92 18.23
N ALA A 98 23.44 -3.04 17.50
CA ALA A 98 24.85 -2.73 17.70
C ALA A 98 25.11 -1.54 18.66
N ASP A 99 24.07 -1.00 19.32
CA ASP A 99 24.09 0.23 20.15
C ASP A 99 24.75 1.45 19.49
N ASP A 100 24.66 1.53 18.15
CA ASP A 100 25.21 2.67 17.41
C ASP A 100 24.25 3.86 17.50
N LYS A 101 24.64 4.83 18.33
CA LYS A 101 23.89 6.05 18.64
C LYS A 101 23.85 7.05 17.49
N ASN A 102 24.66 6.88 16.44
CA ASN A 102 24.72 7.78 15.29
C ASN A 102 23.75 7.43 14.14
N SER A 103 22.75 6.57 14.39
CA SER A 103 21.74 6.16 13.39
C SER A 103 20.71 7.25 13.01
N LEU A 104 20.96 8.53 13.31
CA LEU A 104 19.99 9.62 13.15
C LEU A 104 19.57 9.81 11.68
N ALA A 105 20.53 9.75 10.74
CA ALA A 105 20.26 9.89 9.32
C ALA A 105 19.34 8.76 8.80
N LEU A 106 19.63 7.50 9.16
CA LEU A 106 18.78 6.36 8.77
C LEU A 106 17.36 6.48 9.33
N ARG A 107 17.20 6.99 10.57
CA ARG A 107 15.87 7.19 11.17
C ARG A 107 15.09 8.27 10.44
N ALA A 108 15.73 9.38 10.10
CA ALA A 108 15.12 10.46 9.34
C ALA A 108 14.68 9.99 7.95
N GLU A 109 15.52 9.21 7.27
CA GLU A 109 15.20 8.64 5.97
C GLU A 109 14.02 7.67 6.03
N HIS A 110 14.02 6.71 6.97
CA HIS A 110 12.93 5.77 7.17
C HIS A 110 11.60 6.46 7.50
N HIS A 111 11.65 7.55 8.28
CA HIS A 111 10.48 8.33 8.62
C HIS A 111 9.95 9.16 7.43
N LEU A 112 10.85 9.67 6.57
CA LEU A 112 10.46 10.34 5.33
C LEU A 112 9.80 9.36 4.36
N GLN A 113 10.38 8.17 4.17
CA GLN A 113 9.82 7.10 3.35
C GLN A 113 8.43 6.68 3.86
N ALA A 114 8.25 6.55 5.19
CA ALA A 114 6.95 6.23 5.79
C ALA A 114 5.85 7.24 5.44
N ARG A 115 6.17 8.54 5.40
CA ARG A 115 5.23 9.58 4.96
C ARG A 115 4.85 9.41 3.49
N GLY A 116 5.84 9.10 2.64
CA GLY A 116 5.61 8.79 1.23
C GLY A 116 4.67 7.60 1.04
N VAL A 117 4.90 6.52 1.78
CA VAL A 117 4.03 5.33 1.80
C VAL A 117 2.59 5.69 2.17
N LEU A 118 2.39 6.43 3.27
CA LEU A 118 1.05 6.83 3.71
C LEU A 118 0.35 7.71 2.67
N LEU A 119 1.07 8.64 2.05
CA LEU A 119 0.51 9.53 1.04
C LEU A 119 0.10 8.77 -0.22
N VAL A 120 1.00 7.95 -0.78
CA VAL A 120 0.72 7.16 -1.97
C VAL A 120 -0.41 6.18 -1.70
N ARG A 121 -0.43 5.53 -0.53
CA ARG A 121 -1.51 4.59 -0.18
C ARG A 121 -2.87 5.26 -0.08
N LEU A 122 -2.94 6.49 0.45
CA LEU A 122 -4.18 7.27 0.42
C LEU A 122 -4.66 7.47 -1.02
N PHE A 123 -3.77 7.85 -1.93
CA PHE A 123 -4.12 8.00 -3.35
C PHE A 123 -4.53 6.69 -4.02
N VAL A 124 -3.90 5.56 -3.68
CA VAL A 124 -4.33 4.23 -4.16
C VAL A 124 -5.76 3.95 -3.72
N ILE A 125 -6.14 4.22 -2.47
CA ILE A 125 -7.51 4.01 -1.97
C ILE A 125 -8.50 4.91 -2.72
N LEU A 126 -8.18 6.21 -2.86
CA LEU A 126 -9.05 7.17 -3.53
C LEU A 126 -9.25 6.85 -5.01
N THR A 127 -8.17 6.50 -5.72
CA THR A 127 -8.25 6.10 -7.14
C THR A 127 -8.92 4.74 -7.29
N GLY A 128 -8.71 3.80 -6.37
CA GLY A 128 -9.41 2.52 -6.37
C GLY A 128 -10.92 2.67 -6.12
N TRP A 129 -11.33 3.67 -5.32
CA TRP A 129 -12.73 4.07 -5.18
C TRP A 129 -13.26 4.73 -6.45
N ALA A 130 -12.48 5.57 -7.12
CA ALA A 130 -12.90 6.18 -8.39
C ALA A 130 -13.05 5.15 -9.52
N VAL A 131 -12.27 4.06 -9.50
CA VAL A 131 -12.37 2.91 -10.42
C VAL A 131 -13.45 1.90 -9.98
N PHE A 132 -14.09 2.13 -8.83
CA PHE A 132 -15.18 1.28 -8.37
C PHE A 132 -16.42 1.50 -9.24
N ASP A 133 -16.67 0.57 -10.16
CA ASP A 133 -17.91 0.51 -10.93
C ASP A 133 -18.95 -0.40 -10.22
N PRO A 134 -20.10 0.13 -9.79
CA PRO A 134 -21.18 -0.66 -9.18
C PRO A 134 -21.76 -1.73 -10.11
N GLN A 135 -21.61 -1.57 -11.43
CA GLN A 135 -22.22 -2.44 -12.44
C GLN A 135 -21.61 -3.85 -12.48
N PHE A 136 -20.39 -4.00 -11.97
CA PHE A 136 -19.66 -5.28 -11.92
C PHE A 136 -19.68 -5.92 -10.52
N VAL A 137 -20.49 -5.40 -9.60
CA VAL A 137 -20.55 -5.90 -8.22
C VAL A 137 -21.53 -7.06 -8.06
N LEU A 138 -22.63 -7.11 -8.81
CA LEU A 138 -23.54 -8.26 -8.85
C LEU A 138 -24.39 -8.21 -10.14
N ARG A 139 -24.10 -9.08 -11.12
CA ARG A 139 -25.09 -9.67 -12.03
C ARG A 139 -24.67 -11.10 -12.34
#